data_AF-A0A381YKY4-F1
#
_entry.id   AF-A0A381YKY4-F1
#
_cell.length_a   1.000
_cell.length_b   1.000
_cell.length_c   1.000
_cell.angle_alpha   90.00
_cell.angle_beta   90.00
_cell.angle_gamma   90.00
#
_symmetry.space_group_name_H-M   'P 1'
#
loop_
_entity.id
_entity.type
_entity.pdbx_description
1 polymer ?
#
loop_
_entity_poly.entity_id
_entity_poly.type
_entity_poly.pdbx_seq_one_letter_code
_entity_poly.pdbx_strand_id
1 'polypeptide(L)'
;MDSVLVVSVLSLLGFSAVMVFSATLGTHGSGSSVLPLVKHLFSIGLGLSVALLVSLVDVAVWQKLSRILMPLGMLLLLLLLVPGIGREVNGSTRWFPVGPLQFQPSEVVKVFVVLYLANHCANRSGELGLFRAGIVEPLFVFTGVATLLLLEPDYGCTAVILITVLGMLFLAGTRLVYIGGAMLTGLLALGVLVLVSPYRLQRVVSFLDPWADPYGSGYQLVQALIALGSGEWFGVGLGASV
;
A
#
# COMPACT_ATOMS: atom_id res chain seq x y z
N MET A 1 20.53 -7.41 -14.81
CA MET A 1 19.93 -6.87 -13.57
C MET A 1 20.99 -6.06 -12.86
N ASP A 2 20.62 -4.93 -12.27
CA ASP A 2 21.53 -4.13 -11.45
C ASP A 2 21.86 -4.89 -10.16
N SER A 3 23.13 -5.21 -9.95
CA SER A 3 23.60 -6.00 -8.81
C SER A 3 23.43 -5.25 -7.48
N VAL A 4 23.56 -3.92 -7.48
CA VAL A 4 23.43 -3.10 -6.27
C VAL A 4 21.99 -3.15 -5.75
N LEU A 5 21.03 -3.04 -6.66
CA LEU A 5 19.60 -3.14 -6.32
C LEU A 5 19.27 -4.53 -5.75
N VAL A 6 19.75 -5.59 -6.40
CA VAL A 6 19.50 -6.98 -5.97
C VAL A 6 20.07 -7.23 -4.58
N VAL A 7 21.33 -6.83 -4.33
CA VAL A 7 21.96 -7.00 -3.01
C VAL A 7 21.19 -6.20 -1.96
N SER A 8 20.80 -4.95 -2.25
CA SER A 8 20.04 -4.11 -1.32
C SER A 8 18.70 -4.75 -0.92
N VAL A 9 17.95 -5.29 -1.90
CA VAL A 9 16.68 -5.99 -1.64
C VAL A 9 16.91 -7.25 -0.80
N LEU A 10 17.91 -8.07 -1.13
CA LEU A 10 18.22 -9.28 -0.35
C LEU A 10 18.65 -8.96 1.08
N SER A 11 19.42 -7.89 1.29
CA SER A 11 19.80 -7.41 2.63
C SER A 11 18.59 -6.97 3.43
N LEU A 12 17.66 -6.21 2.84
CA LEU A 12 16.42 -5.79 3.50
C LEU A 12 15.52 -6.98 3.84
N LEU A 13 15.42 -7.97 2.94
CA LEU A 13 14.68 -9.21 3.21
C LEU A 13 15.31 -10.01 4.35
N GLY A 14 16.64 -10.14 4.37
CA GLY A 14 17.37 -10.77 5.48
C GLY A 14 17.13 -10.07 6.82
N PHE A 15 17.23 -8.74 6.83
CA PHE A 15 16.93 -7.93 8.01
C PHE A 15 15.48 -8.11 8.47
N SER A 16 14.52 -8.18 7.54
CA SER A 16 13.11 -8.42 7.88
C SER A 16 12.89 -9.76 8.60
N ALA A 17 13.60 -10.81 8.18
CA ALA A 17 13.48 -12.13 8.80
C ALA A 17 14.03 -12.13 10.24
N VAL A 18 15.13 -11.41 10.48
CA VAL A 18 15.69 -11.19 11.82
C VAL A 18 14.69 -10.45 12.72
N MET A 19 14.04 -9.41 12.19
CA MET A 19 13.04 -8.64 12.94
C MET A 19 11.78 -9.47 13.27
N VAL A 20 11.29 -10.29 12.34
CA VAL A 20 10.15 -11.18 12.60
C VAL A 20 10.51 -12.23 13.65
N PHE A 21 11.72 -12.78 13.59
CA PHE A 21 12.22 -13.70 14.62
C PHE A 21 12.27 -13.03 16.00
N SER A 22 12.80 -11.80 16.08
CA SER A 22 12.83 -10.99 17.30
C SER A 22 11.44 -10.78 17.91
N ALA A 23 10.46 -10.34 17.12
CA ALA A 23 9.10 -10.11 17.58
C ALA A 23 8.39 -11.40 18.04
N THR A 24 8.71 -12.55 17.42
CA THR A 24 8.15 -13.85 17.79
C THR A 24 8.67 -14.32 19.15
N LEU A 25 9.93 -14.00 19.49
CA LEU A 25 10.51 -14.32 20.81
C LEU A 25 9.88 -13.49 21.93
N GLY A 26 9.64 -12.19 21.69
CA GLY A 26 9.07 -11.29 22.70
C GLY A 26 7.61 -11.58 23.08
N THR A 27 6.85 -12.24 22.22
CA THR A 27 5.39 -12.45 22.39
C THR A 27 5.01 -13.77 23.07
N HIS A 28 5.87 -14.79 23.08
CA HIS A 28 5.47 -16.15 23.49
C HIS A 28 6.29 -16.80 24.61
N GLY A 29 7.31 -16.12 25.15
CA GLY A 29 8.25 -16.78 26.07
C GLY A 29 8.90 -18.02 25.42
N SER A 30 9.68 -18.78 26.19
CA SER A 30 10.51 -19.91 25.71
C SER A 30 9.75 -21.09 25.06
N GLY A 31 8.42 -21.01 24.87
CA GLY A 31 7.59 -21.97 24.15
C GLY A 31 7.22 -21.55 22.71
N SER A 32 8.03 -20.69 22.08
CA SER A 32 7.73 -19.98 20.83
C SER A 32 7.36 -20.92 19.66
N SER A 33 6.15 -20.75 19.12
CA SER A 33 5.77 -21.32 17.84
C SER A 33 6.61 -20.67 16.73
N VAL A 34 7.47 -21.43 16.06
CA VAL A 34 8.26 -20.97 14.88
C VAL A 34 7.39 -20.66 13.67
N LEU A 35 6.07 -20.87 13.77
CA LEU A 35 5.11 -20.76 12.68
C LEU A 35 5.07 -19.36 12.01
N PRO A 36 5.14 -18.22 12.73
CA PRO A 36 5.18 -16.89 12.09
C PRO A 36 6.42 -16.70 11.22
N LEU A 37 7.59 -17.15 11.71
CA LEU A 37 8.83 -17.09 10.94
C LEU A 37 8.77 -17.98 9.70
N VAL A 38 8.27 -19.22 9.82
CA VAL A 38 8.10 -20.13 8.68
C VAL A 38 7.16 -19.55 7.63
N LYS A 39 6.04 -18.95 8.05
CA LYS A 39 5.10 -18.25 7.14
C LYS A 39 5.76 -17.05 6.44
N HIS A 40 6.59 -16.28 7.16
CA HIS A 40 7.32 -15.15 6.60
C HIS A 40 8.35 -15.58 5.55
N LEU A 41 9.17 -16.59 5.86
CA LEU A 41 10.16 -17.14 4.93
C LEU A 41 9.50 -17.76 3.69
N PHE A 42 8.37 -18.46 3.87
CA PHE A 42 7.58 -18.96 2.75
C PHE A 42 7.07 -17.81 1.86
N SER A 43 6.59 -16.72 2.46
CA SER A 43 6.11 -15.54 1.73
C SER A 43 7.23 -14.84 0.97
N ILE A 44 8.44 -14.75 1.54
CA ILE A 44 9.64 -14.24 0.85
C ILE A 44 9.97 -15.13 -0.36
N GLY A 45 10.00 -16.44 -0.18
CA GLY A 45 10.28 -17.39 -1.26
C GLY A 45 9.26 -17.31 -2.40
N LEU A 46 7.97 -17.20 -2.06
CA LEU A 46 6.90 -16.97 -3.02
C LEU A 46 7.10 -15.64 -3.76
N GLY A 47 7.35 -14.55 -3.04
CA GLY A 47 7.54 -13.21 -3.60
C GLY A 47 8.74 -13.14 -4.56
N LEU A 48 9.88 -13.73 -4.19
CA LEU A 48 11.06 -13.83 -5.06
C LEU A 48 10.76 -14.66 -6.32
N SER A 49 10.00 -15.76 -6.18
CA SER A 49 9.61 -16.59 -7.32
C SER A 49 8.72 -15.80 -8.30
N VAL A 50 7.72 -15.07 -7.78
CA VAL A 50 6.88 -14.20 -8.62
C VAL A 50 7.71 -13.09 -9.27
N ALA A 51 8.62 -12.44 -8.53
CA ALA A 51 9.49 -11.39 -9.07
C ALA A 51 10.37 -11.91 -10.22
N LEU A 52 10.94 -13.11 -10.08
CA LEU A 52 11.72 -13.75 -11.13
C LEU A 52 10.85 -14.03 -12.36
N LEU A 53 9.68 -14.65 -12.20
CA LEU A 53 8.77 -14.94 -13.30
C LEU A 53 8.34 -13.67 -14.05
N VAL A 54 8.02 -12.59 -13.31
CA VAL A 54 7.67 -11.29 -13.90
C VAL A 54 8.85 -10.70 -14.67
N SER A 55 10.08 -10.85 -14.16
CA SER A 55 11.30 -10.32 -14.81
C SER A 55 11.67 -11.04 -16.11
N LEU A 56 11.17 -12.26 -16.34
CA LEU A 56 11.37 -13.01 -17.58
C LEU A 56 10.48 -12.52 -18.72
N VAL A 57 9.44 -11.73 -18.43
CA VAL A 57 8.49 -11.22 -19.41
C VAL A 57 8.94 -9.85 -19.90
N ASP A 58 8.99 -9.69 -21.23
CA ASP A 58 9.39 -8.43 -21.88
C ASP A 58 8.46 -7.27 -21.46
N VAL A 59 9.07 -6.11 -21.18
CA VAL A 59 8.39 -4.84 -20.87
C VAL A 59 7.36 -4.47 -21.95
N ALA A 60 7.62 -4.78 -23.21
CA ALA A 60 6.67 -4.53 -24.30
C ALA A 60 5.35 -5.30 -24.12
N VAL A 61 5.38 -6.50 -23.52
CA VAL A 61 4.19 -7.29 -23.21
C VAL A 61 3.39 -6.62 -22.10
N TRP A 62 4.06 -6.20 -21.02
CA TRP A 62 3.44 -5.47 -19.91
C TRP A 62 2.78 -4.17 -20.38
N GLN A 63 3.45 -3.44 -21.27
CA GLN A 63 2.91 -2.21 -21.86
C GLN A 63 1.61 -2.47 -22.64
N LYS A 64 1.57 -3.52 -23.46
CA LYS A 64 0.35 -3.93 -24.20
C LYS A 64 -0.77 -4.38 -23.26
N LEU A 65 -0.43 -5.17 -22.24
CA LEU A 65 -1.39 -5.69 -21.27
C LEU A 65 -1.94 -4.62 -20.32
N SER A 66 -1.23 -3.51 -20.09
CA SER A 66 -1.64 -2.42 -19.18
C SER A 66 -3.09 -1.96 -19.37
N ARG A 67 -3.57 -1.91 -20.62
CA ARG A 67 -4.95 -1.50 -20.96
C ARG A 67 -6.01 -2.49 -20.49
N ILE A 68 -5.66 -3.78 -20.39
CA ILE A 68 -6.54 -4.86 -19.93
C ILE A 68 -6.37 -5.10 -18.42
N LEU A 69 -5.16 -4.97 -17.90
CA LEU A 69 -4.87 -5.16 -16.47
C LEU A 69 -5.60 -4.14 -15.60
N MET A 70 -5.70 -2.88 -16.03
CA MET A 70 -6.41 -1.86 -15.26
C MET A 70 -7.90 -2.18 -15.02
N PRO A 71 -8.74 -2.43 -16.04
CA PRO A 71 -10.13 -2.83 -15.82
C PRO A 71 -10.26 -4.18 -15.09
N LEU A 72 -9.33 -5.11 -15.30
CA LEU A 72 -9.28 -6.36 -14.53
C LEU A 72 -9.05 -6.09 -13.03
N GLY A 73 -8.18 -5.14 -12.68
CA GLY A 73 -7.97 -4.70 -11.30
C GLY A 73 -9.21 -4.06 -10.69
N MET A 74 -9.92 -3.22 -11.45
CA MET A 74 -11.19 -2.65 -11.00
C MET A 74 -12.25 -3.73 -10.78
N LEU A 75 -12.32 -4.73 -11.67
CA LEU A 75 -13.19 -5.90 -11.50
C LEU A 75 -12.83 -6.68 -10.23
N LEU A 76 -11.55 -6.83 -9.93
CA LEU A 76 -11.08 -7.53 -8.73
C LEU A 76 -11.50 -6.81 -7.44
N LEU A 77 -11.45 -5.47 -7.41
CA LEU A 77 -11.98 -4.67 -6.30
C LEU A 77 -13.51 -4.78 -6.20
N LEU A 78 -14.21 -4.70 -7.35
CA LEU A 78 -15.66 -4.89 -7.39
C LEU A 78 -16.10 -6.25 -6.84
N LEU A 79 -15.36 -7.32 -7.15
CA LEU A 79 -15.62 -8.66 -6.60
C LEU A 79 -15.49 -8.69 -5.08
N LEU A 80 -14.67 -7.83 -4.50
CA LEU A 80 -14.45 -7.80 -3.06
C LEU A 80 -15.62 -7.13 -2.32
N LEU A 81 -16.37 -6.26 -3.00
CA LEU A 81 -17.62 -5.67 -2.51
C LEU A 81 -18.81 -6.65 -2.53
N VAL A 82 -18.68 -7.80 -3.19
CA VAL A 82 -19.75 -8.81 -3.22
C VAL A 82 -19.80 -9.53 -1.86
N PRO A 83 -20.95 -9.51 -1.17
CA PRO A 83 -21.08 -10.15 0.14
C PRO A 83 -20.82 -11.65 0.04
N GLY A 84 -19.99 -12.17 0.93
CA GLY A 84 -19.61 -13.58 0.99
C GLY A 84 -18.32 -13.96 0.25
N ILE A 85 -17.71 -13.05 -0.53
CA ILE A 85 -16.41 -13.32 -1.18
C ILE A 85 -15.24 -12.79 -0.34
N GLY A 86 -15.32 -11.53 0.09
CA GLY A 86 -14.30 -10.89 0.92
C GLY A 86 -14.36 -11.34 2.38
N ARG A 87 -13.19 -11.44 3.03
CA ARG A 87 -13.09 -11.62 4.48
C ARG A 87 -13.03 -10.25 5.15
N GLU A 88 -13.98 -10.01 6.06
CA GLU A 88 -13.98 -8.80 6.89
C GLU A 88 -13.01 -8.95 8.05
N VAL A 89 -12.11 -7.97 8.20
CA VAL A 89 -11.17 -7.88 9.33
C VAL A 89 -11.20 -6.43 9.82
N ASN A 90 -11.49 -6.24 11.11
CA ASN A 90 -11.56 -4.91 11.75
C ASN A 90 -12.51 -3.92 11.04
N GLY A 91 -13.69 -4.37 10.61
CA GLY A 91 -14.69 -3.52 9.96
C GLY A 91 -14.40 -3.20 8.49
N SER A 92 -13.49 -3.94 7.85
CA SER A 92 -13.07 -3.70 6.47
C SER A 92 -12.85 -5.02 5.73
N THR A 93 -13.59 -5.22 4.64
CA THR A 93 -13.37 -6.30 3.68
C THR A 93 -12.25 -5.87 2.75
N ARG A 94 -11.08 -6.51 2.85
CA ARG A 94 -9.92 -6.23 1.96
C ARG A 94 -9.19 -7.46 1.44
N TRP A 95 -9.55 -8.64 1.93
CA TRP A 95 -8.80 -9.86 1.70
C TRP A 95 -9.66 -10.92 1.04
N PHE A 96 -9.15 -11.52 -0.04
CA PHE A 96 -9.66 -12.79 -0.54
C PHE A 96 -8.95 -13.93 0.20
N PRO A 97 -9.70 -14.79 0.91
CA PRO A 97 -9.12 -15.99 1.51
C PRO A 97 -8.84 -17.02 0.42
N VAL A 98 -7.57 -17.29 0.14
CA VAL A 98 -7.14 -18.30 -0.85
C VAL A 98 -6.42 -19.42 -0.09
N GLY A 99 -7.21 -20.30 0.53
CA GLY A 99 -6.70 -21.37 1.39
C GLY A 99 -5.88 -20.82 2.57
N PRO A 100 -4.57 -21.17 2.70
CA PRO A 100 -3.71 -20.64 3.75
C PRO A 100 -3.20 -19.21 3.47
N LEU A 101 -3.38 -18.71 2.24
CA LEU A 101 -2.90 -17.40 1.82
C LEU A 101 -4.02 -16.37 1.90
N GLN A 102 -3.64 -15.13 2.21
CA GLN A 102 -4.52 -13.98 2.13
C GLN A 102 -4.05 -13.13 0.96
N PHE A 103 -4.93 -12.91 -0.01
CA PHE A 103 -4.64 -12.12 -1.19
C PHE A 103 -5.35 -10.77 -1.09
N GLN A 104 -4.59 -9.68 -1.19
CA GLN A 104 -5.11 -8.32 -1.11
C GLN A 104 -5.14 -7.69 -2.52
N PRO A 105 -6.33 -7.51 -3.12
CA PRO A 105 -6.45 -6.89 -4.44
C PRO A 105 -5.82 -5.51 -4.57
N SER A 106 -5.90 -4.68 -3.52
CA SER A 106 -5.41 -3.32 -3.56
C SER A 106 -3.89 -3.24 -3.77
N GLU A 107 -3.13 -4.27 -3.37
CA GLU A 107 -1.71 -4.40 -3.68
C GLU A 107 -1.45 -4.59 -5.18
N VAL A 108 -2.24 -5.45 -5.84
CA VAL A 108 -2.12 -5.70 -7.28
C VAL A 108 -2.58 -4.50 -8.10
N VAL A 109 -3.66 -3.83 -7.66
CA VAL A 109 -4.19 -2.64 -8.35
C VAL A 109 -3.18 -1.50 -8.34
N LYS A 110 -2.38 -1.32 -7.28
CA LYS A 110 -1.26 -0.34 -7.29
C LYS A 110 -0.32 -0.57 -8.47
N VAL A 111 0.07 -1.81 -8.72
CA VAL A 111 0.94 -2.17 -9.85
C VAL A 111 0.22 -1.88 -11.18
N PHE A 112 -1.06 -2.22 -11.31
CA PHE A 112 -1.82 -1.97 -12.53
C PHE A 112 -2.01 -0.49 -12.84
N VAL A 113 -2.22 0.35 -11.82
CA VAL A 113 -2.28 1.81 -11.98
C VAL A 113 -0.94 2.34 -12.48
N VAL A 114 0.19 1.87 -11.92
CA VAL A 114 1.54 2.26 -12.40
C VAL A 114 1.73 1.86 -13.86
N LEU A 115 1.39 0.62 -14.24
CA LEU A 115 1.51 0.16 -15.63
C LEU A 115 0.62 0.96 -16.59
N TYR A 116 -0.62 1.24 -16.19
CA TYR A 116 -1.55 2.06 -16.95
C TYR A 116 -1.01 3.49 -17.15
N LEU A 117 -0.56 4.13 -16.07
CA LEU A 117 -0.03 5.50 -16.13
C LEU A 117 1.26 5.58 -16.92
N ALA A 118 2.17 4.62 -16.76
CA ALA A 118 3.40 4.56 -17.55
C ALA A 118 3.08 4.50 -19.05
N ASN A 119 2.15 3.64 -19.44
CA ASN A 119 1.71 3.53 -20.83
C ASN A 119 0.98 4.79 -21.32
N HIS A 120 0.13 5.40 -20.48
CA HIS A 120 -0.56 6.66 -20.80
C HIS A 120 0.43 7.80 -21.03
N CYS A 121 1.39 7.98 -20.12
CA CYS A 121 2.42 9.02 -20.20
C CYS A 121 3.35 8.80 -21.40
N ALA A 122 3.72 7.54 -21.69
CA ALA A 122 4.56 7.21 -22.84
C ALA A 122 3.86 7.52 -24.17
N ASN A 123 2.59 7.14 -24.32
CA ASN A 123 1.84 7.31 -25.57
C ASN A 123 1.38 8.75 -25.81
N ARG A 124 1.22 9.55 -24.75
CA ARG A 124 0.71 10.92 -24.81
C ARG A 124 1.73 11.97 -24.39
N SER A 125 3.02 11.64 -24.42
CA SER A 125 4.11 12.52 -23.96
C SER A 125 4.05 13.94 -24.54
N GLY A 126 3.68 14.10 -25.82
CA GLY A 126 3.50 15.41 -26.47
C GLY A 126 2.26 16.20 -26.03
N GLU A 127 1.30 15.56 -25.36
CA GLU A 127 0.01 16.15 -24.96
C GLU A 127 -0.11 16.38 -23.45
N LEU A 128 0.84 15.94 -22.62
CA LEU A 128 0.76 16.04 -21.15
C LEU A 128 0.68 17.48 -20.62
N GLY A 129 1.06 18.46 -21.44
CA GLY A 129 0.83 19.89 -21.15
C GLY A 129 -0.63 20.33 -21.26
N LEU A 130 -1.50 19.54 -21.89
CA LEU A 130 -2.94 19.78 -22.02
C LEU A 130 -3.67 19.27 -20.77
N PHE A 131 -4.65 20.04 -20.29
CA PHE A 131 -5.40 19.69 -19.08
C PHE A 131 -6.10 18.32 -19.19
N ARG A 132 -6.64 17.98 -20.37
CA ARG A 132 -7.33 16.71 -20.59
C ARG A 132 -6.40 15.50 -20.44
N ALA A 133 -5.28 15.49 -21.17
CA ALA A 133 -4.35 14.36 -21.17
C ALA A 133 -3.48 14.29 -19.90
N GLY A 134 -3.10 15.45 -19.34
CA GLY A 134 -2.28 15.54 -18.14
C GLY A 134 -3.03 15.35 -16.82
N ILE A 135 -4.35 15.62 -16.78
CA ILE A 135 -5.15 15.51 -15.53
C ILE A 135 -6.40 14.67 -15.71
N VAL A 136 -7.29 15.07 -16.62
CA VAL A 136 -8.66 14.52 -16.64
C VAL A 136 -8.64 13.01 -16.85
N GLU A 137 -7.89 12.52 -17.84
CA GLU A 137 -7.84 11.09 -18.16
C GLU A 137 -7.19 10.25 -17.03
N PRO A 138 -5.99 10.59 -16.52
CA PRO A 138 -5.40 9.91 -15.36
C PRO A 138 -6.27 9.96 -14.11
N LEU A 139 -6.82 11.13 -13.77
CA LEU A 139 -7.65 11.31 -12.57
C LEU A 139 -8.99 10.60 -12.70
N PHE A 140 -9.54 10.45 -13.91
CA PHE A 140 -10.77 9.69 -14.10
C PHE A 140 -10.56 8.22 -13.70
N VAL A 141 -9.48 7.61 -14.17
CA VAL A 141 -9.13 6.23 -13.80
C VAL A 141 -8.82 6.12 -12.31
N PHE A 142 -8.02 7.06 -11.76
CA PHE A 142 -7.77 7.12 -10.33
C PHE A 142 -9.06 7.24 -9.52
N THR A 143 -10.00 8.10 -9.91
CA THR A 143 -11.25 8.32 -9.17
C THR A 143 -12.10 7.05 -9.15
N GLY A 144 -12.13 6.29 -10.25
CA GLY A 144 -12.78 4.97 -10.28
C GLY A 144 -12.16 4.01 -9.27
N VAL A 145 -10.83 3.90 -9.24
CA VAL A 145 -10.11 3.05 -8.27
C VAL A 145 -10.32 3.51 -6.83
N ALA A 146 -10.15 4.82 -6.59
CA ALA A 146 -10.32 5.43 -5.28
C ALA A 146 -11.74 5.22 -4.75
N THR A 147 -12.76 5.33 -5.59
CA THR A 147 -14.15 5.07 -5.19
C THR A 147 -14.30 3.64 -4.67
N LEU A 148 -13.80 2.64 -5.41
CA LEU A 148 -13.87 1.24 -4.99
C LEU A 148 -13.11 0.98 -3.69
N LEU A 149 -11.90 1.52 -3.56
CA LEU A 149 -11.11 1.39 -2.34
C LEU A 149 -11.77 2.07 -1.13
N LEU A 150 -12.38 3.23 -1.32
CA LEU A 150 -13.09 3.95 -0.25
C LEU A 150 -14.37 3.23 0.18
N LEU A 151 -15.01 2.45 -0.71
CA LEU A 151 -16.12 1.55 -0.38
C LEU A 151 -15.65 0.32 0.41
N GLU A 152 -14.38 -0.10 0.25
CA GLU A 152 -13.69 -1.15 1.04
C GLU A 152 -13.06 -0.63 2.35
N PRO A 153 -13.49 0.52 2.85
CA PRO A 153 -12.73 1.42 3.74
C PRO A 153 -11.18 1.47 3.64
N ASP A 154 -10.53 1.33 2.47
CA ASP A 154 -9.06 1.36 2.29
C ASP A 154 -8.49 2.75 1.89
N TYR A 155 -8.43 3.65 2.87
CA TYR A 155 -7.89 5.01 2.69
C TYR A 155 -6.37 5.04 2.47
N GLY A 156 -5.65 4.09 3.08
CA GLY A 156 -4.19 4.01 2.99
C GLY A 156 -3.75 3.75 1.56
N CYS A 157 -4.33 2.71 0.93
CA CYS A 157 -4.06 2.44 -0.48
C CYS A 157 -4.52 3.59 -1.39
N THR A 158 -5.66 4.21 -1.10
CA THR A 158 -6.15 5.35 -1.89
C THR A 158 -5.15 6.51 -1.89
N ALA A 159 -4.61 6.86 -0.71
CA ALA A 159 -3.61 7.94 -0.58
C ALA A 159 -2.29 7.59 -1.27
N VAL A 160 -1.80 6.35 -1.11
CA VAL A 160 -0.58 5.89 -1.79
C VAL A 160 -0.74 5.98 -3.31
N ILE A 161 -1.86 5.48 -3.86
CA ILE A 161 -2.12 5.56 -5.30
C ILE A 161 -2.21 7.01 -5.76
N LEU A 162 -2.88 7.90 -5.01
CA LEU A 162 -2.96 9.32 -5.36
C LEU A 162 -1.57 9.95 -5.49
N ILE A 163 -0.70 9.72 -4.50
CA ILE A 163 0.67 10.24 -4.50
C ILE A 163 1.46 9.66 -5.68
N THR A 164 1.31 8.36 -5.96
CA THR A 164 1.94 7.71 -7.13
C THR A 164 1.45 8.33 -8.44
N VAL A 165 0.15 8.54 -8.60
CA VAL A 165 -0.44 9.16 -9.81
C VAL A 165 0.14 10.55 -10.02
N LEU A 166 0.07 11.41 -9.00
CA LEU A 166 0.57 12.79 -9.09
C LEU A 166 2.09 12.83 -9.32
N GLY A 167 2.85 11.94 -8.65
CA GLY A 167 4.29 11.83 -8.82
C GLY A 167 4.69 11.40 -10.24
N MET A 168 3.99 10.41 -10.82
CA MET A 168 4.23 9.99 -12.19
C MET A 168 3.90 11.09 -13.20
N LEU A 169 2.77 11.80 -13.01
CA LEU A 169 2.39 12.92 -13.88
C LEU A 169 3.37 14.08 -13.80
N PHE A 170 3.91 14.36 -12.61
CA PHE A 170 4.98 15.33 -12.42
C PHE A 170 6.23 14.96 -13.21
N LEU A 171 6.71 13.72 -13.04
CA LEU A 171 7.89 13.23 -13.76
C LEU A 171 7.68 13.18 -15.27
N ALA A 172 6.47 12.91 -15.73
CA ALA A 172 6.13 12.88 -17.14
C ALA A 172 6.00 14.28 -17.78
N GLY A 173 6.11 15.36 -17.00
CA GLY A 173 6.11 16.74 -17.52
C GLY A 173 4.74 17.43 -17.55
N THR A 174 3.77 16.96 -16.76
CA THR A 174 2.49 17.65 -16.59
C THR A 174 2.70 19.00 -15.88
N ARG A 175 1.94 20.03 -16.27
CA ARG A 175 2.08 21.37 -15.70
C ARG A 175 1.85 21.37 -14.18
N LEU A 176 2.78 21.96 -13.42
CA LEU A 176 2.72 22.04 -11.96
C LEU A 176 1.42 22.66 -11.42
N VAL A 177 0.87 23.66 -12.09
CA VAL A 177 -0.40 24.30 -11.70
C VAL A 177 -1.55 23.28 -11.66
N TYR A 178 -1.56 22.36 -12.62
CA TYR A 178 -2.58 21.33 -12.70
C TYR A 178 -2.42 20.27 -11.60
N ILE A 179 -1.17 19.89 -11.32
CA ILE A 179 -0.85 18.95 -10.24
C ILE A 179 -1.19 19.56 -8.88
N GLY A 180 -0.84 20.83 -8.65
CA GLY A 180 -1.19 21.55 -7.43
C GLY A 180 -2.70 21.68 -7.24
N GLY A 181 -3.44 21.97 -8.32
CA GLY A 181 -4.90 21.96 -8.31
C GLY A 181 -5.49 20.60 -7.94
N ALA A 182 -4.99 19.52 -8.58
CA ALA A 182 -5.42 18.15 -8.28
C ALA A 182 -5.12 17.77 -6.82
N MET A 183 -3.92 18.09 -6.33
CA MET A 183 -3.52 17.84 -4.95
C MET A 183 -4.42 18.57 -3.95
N LEU A 184 -4.71 19.85 -4.19
CA LEU A 184 -5.63 20.63 -3.35
C LEU A 184 -7.03 20.01 -3.34
N THR A 185 -7.58 19.65 -4.50
CA THR A 185 -8.91 19.01 -4.58
C THR A 185 -8.93 17.66 -3.86
N GLY A 186 -7.88 16.85 -3.98
CA GLY A 186 -7.75 15.58 -3.29
C GLY A 186 -7.68 15.74 -1.77
N LEU A 187 -6.90 16.71 -1.28
CA LEU A 187 -6.82 17.03 0.15
C LEU A 187 -8.16 17.51 0.71
N LEU A 188 -8.88 18.37 -0.03
CA LEU A 188 -10.20 18.81 0.37
C LEU A 188 -11.20 17.65 0.43
N ALA A 189 -11.21 16.78 -0.58
CA ALA A 189 -12.09 15.60 -0.60
C ALA A 189 -11.80 14.65 0.57
N LEU A 190 -10.52 14.39 0.86
CA LEU A 190 -10.11 13.60 2.03
C LEU A 190 -10.49 14.29 3.35
N GLY A 191 -10.32 15.60 3.46
CA GLY A 191 -10.71 16.38 4.64
C GLY A 191 -12.22 16.27 4.93
N VAL A 192 -13.05 16.42 3.90
CA VAL A 192 -14.51 16.22 4.01
C VAL A 192 -14.84 14.79 4.45
N LEU A 193 -14.18 13.78 3.86
CA LEU A 193 -14.37 12.38 4.24
C LEU A 193 -14.01 12.12 5.70
N VAL A 194 -12.95 12.73 6.23
CA VAL A 194 -12.56 12.60 7.64
C VAL A 194 -13.64 13.19 8.55
N LEU A 195 -14.17 14.37 8.22
CA LEU A 195 -15.18 15.06 9.04
C LEU A 195 -16.52 14.32 9.08
N VAL A 196 -16.90 13.64 8.00
CA VAL A 196 -18.19 12.92 7.91
C VAL A 196 -18.19 11.61 8.69
N SER A 197 -17.03 11.01 8.96
CA SER A 197 -16.94 9.71 9.64
C SER A 197 -16.34 9.84 11.04
N PRO A 198 -17.13 9.58 12.12
CA PRO A 198 -16.65 9.73 13.49
C PRO A 198 -15.43 8.83 13.78
N TYR A 199 -15.40 7.62 13.19
CA TYR A 199 -14.25 6.71 13.29
C TYR A 199 -12.96 7.30 12.68
N ARG A 200 -13.09 8.01 11.54
CA ARG A 200 -11.94 8.61 10.85
C ARG A 200 -11.42 9.82 11.63
N LEU A 201 -12.33 10.65 12.14
CA LEU A 201 -11.98 11.77 13.00
C LEU A 201 -11.25 11.27 14.26
N GLN A 202 -11.73 10.19 14.88
CA GLN A 202 -11.10 9.61 16.06
C GLN A 202 -9.65 9.18 15.78
N ARG A 203 -9.34 8.62 14.61
CA ARG A 203 -7.96 8.30 14.22
C ARG A 203 -7.06 9.53 14.03
N VAL A 204 -7.61 10.62 13.52
CA VAL A 204 -6.84 11.88 13.36
C VAL A 204 -6.59 12.51 14.72
N VAL A 205 -7.60 12.53 15.60
CA VAL A 205 -7.48 13.06 16.96
C VAL A 205 -6.52 12.20 17.78
N SER A 206 -6.62 10.86 17.71
CA SER A 206 -5.69 9.97 18.41
C SER A 206 -4.27 10.01 17.85
N PHE A 207 -4.09 10.44 16.59
CA PHE A 207 -2.76 10.72 16.05
C PHE A 207 -2.17 12.03 16.59
N LEU A 208 -2.99 13.06 16.76
CA LEU A 208 -2.57 14.36 17.31
C LEU A 208 -2.34 14.30 18.82
N ASP A 209 -3.18 13.55 19.54
CA ASP A 209 -3.08 13.32 20.98
C ASP A 209 -3.32 11.82 21.31
N PRO A 210 -2.30 10.96 21.12
CA PRO A 210 -2.41 9.53 21.44
C PRO A 210 -2.54 9.24 22.93
N TRP A 211 -2.12 10.17 23.78
CA TRP A 211 -2.11 10.01 25.23
C TRP A 211 -3.47 10.28 25.88
N ALA A 212 -4.41 10.89 25.14
CA ALA A 212 -5.80 11.06 25.59
C ALA A 212 -6.54 9.73 25.75
N ASP A 213 -6.19 8.71 24.96
CA ASP A 213 -6.77 7.35 25.04
C ASP A 213 -5.70 6.28 24.77
N PRO A 214 -4.77 6.06 25.72
CA PRO A 214 -3.59 5.23 25.52
C PRO A 214 -3.88 3.72 25.51
N TYR A 215 -5.08 3.30 25.94
CA TYR A 215 -5.50 1.90 25.97
C TYR A 215 -6.51 1.55 24.87
N GLY A 216 -7.12 2.56 24.23
CA GLY A 216 -8.04 2.38 23.12
C GLY A 216 -7.42 2.80 21.79
N SER A 217 -7.90 3.92 21.25
CA SER A 217 -7.57 4.40 19.91
C SER A 217 -6.12 4.90 19.74
N GLY A 218 -5.45 5.28 20.82
CA GLY A 218 -4.05 5.70 20.84
C GLY A 218 -3.06 4.56 21.09
N TYR A 219 -3.51 3.37 21.46
CA TYR A 219 -2.66 2.27 21.95
C TYR A 219 -1.48 1.95 21.04
N GLN A 220 -1.73 1.78 19.73
CA GLN A 220 -0.67 1.44 18.78
C GLN A 220 0.39 2.54 18.66
N LEU A 221 -0.02 3.80 18.70
CA LEU A 221 0.90 4.93 18.58
C LEU A 221 1.69 5.14 19.89
N VAL A 222 1.03 5.00 21.05
CA VAL A 222 1.68 5.06 22.36
C VAL A 222 2.73 3.95 22.49
N GLN A 223 2.40 2.71 22.15
CA GLN A 223 3.38 1.61 22.21
C GLN A 223 4.54 1.80 21.23
N ALA A 224 4.28 2.32 20.02
CA ALA A 224 5.35 2.67 19.08
C ALA A 224 6.29 3.75 19.66
N LEU A 225 5.75 4.76 20.33
CA LEU A 225 6.53 5.82 20.99
C LEU A 225 7.31 5.29 22.21
N ILE A 226 6.70 4.41 23.02
CA ILE A 226 7.36 3.76 24.15
C ILE A 226 8.50 2.88 23.66
N ALA A 227 8.26 2.02 22.67
CA ALA A 227 9.27 1.15 22.09
C ALA A 227 10.46 1.94 21.52
N LEU A 228 10.18 3.07 20.86
CA LEU A 228 11.21 3.98 20.36
C LEU A 228 11.97 4.67 21.49
N GLY A 229 11.29 5.08 22.57
CA GLY A 229 11.90 5.69 23.74
C GLY A 229 12.72 4.71 24.61
N SER A 230 12.34 3.43 24.66
CA SER A 230 13.06 2.38 25.37
C SER A 230 14.18 1.72 24.53
N GLY A 231 14.19 1.95 23.22
CA GLY A 231 15.24 1.48 22.32
C GLY A 231 16.51 2.30 22.49
N GLU A 232 17.42 1.86 23.36
CA GLU A 232 18.74 2.47 23.52
C GLU A 232 19.50 2.54 22.18
N TRP A 233 20.62 3.29 22.12
CA TRP A 233 21.41 3.49 20.89
C TRP A 233 21.86 2.20 20.19
N PHE A 234 22.04 1.11 20.95
CA PHE A 234 22.41 -0.22 20.44
C PHE A 234 21.25 -1.23 20.49
N GLY A 235 20.05 -0.80 20.89
CA GLY A 235 18.89 -1.64 21.14
C GLY A 235 18.97 -2.42 22.45
N VAL A 236 17.82 -2.92 22.91
CA VAL A 236 17.69 -3.68 24.16
C VAL A 236 17.89 -5.19 23.99
N GLY A 237 18.30 -5.64 22.79
CA GLY A 237 18.41 -7.05 22.42
C GLY A 237 17.17 -7.62 21.72
N LEU A 238 17.34 -8.73 21.00
CA LEU A 238 16.26 -9.37 20.25
C LEU A 238 15.20 -9.95 21.20
N GLY A 239 13.92 -9.66 20.94
CA GLY A 239 12.80 -10.11 21.76
C GLY A 239 12.65 -9.41 23.11
N ALA A 240 13.48 -8.42 23.43
CA ALA A 240 13.44 -7.67 24.69
C ALA A 240 12.70 -6.32 24.59
N SER A 241 12.20 -5.97 23.40
CA SER A 241 11.36 -4.78 23.18
C SER A 241 9.88 -5.11 23.46
N VAL A 242 9.20 -4.17 24.12
CA VAL A 242 7.76 -4.23 24.48
C VAL A 242 6.86 -4.29 23.25
#